data_AF-A0A4Q4ZPN7-F1
#
_entry.id   AF-A0A4Q4ZPN7-F1
#
_cell.length_a   1.000
_cell.length_b   1.000
_cell.length_c   1.000
_cell.angle_alpha   90.00
_cell.angle_beta   90.00
_cell.angle_gamma   90.00
#
_symmetry.space_group_name_H-M   'P 1'
#
loop_
_entity.id
_entity.type
_entity.pdbx_description
1 polymer ?
#
loop_
_entity_poly.entity_id
_entity_poly.type
_entity_poly.pdbx_seq_one_letter_code
_entity_poly.pdbx_strand_id
1 'polypeptide(L)'
;MSFAVPGPGPFEPMAKVPRNFRLLEELEKGEKGLGAEACSYGLDNPEDLLMSDWNGTILGPPHSVHENRIYSVKMHCGDQYPDKPPTIQFVSMVNLPCVNQRNGMVDPAQLPCLANWKRENTMETILIELRRYMASSQLPHVIDPVTDSVNLRGGTNSARLQNMAAIVILISIPMPHPPQINNHKPRDQVKYIRTAAVSMFANRVPSKFFIPARDSRHRTACFALYRALLRETPHIPLPAEVREAWQPVADPLRHLVRRSFRRNRADTSPRLVYPALAAGYRVLALLKNAARDASSSAHEPAPSHAHATVLRFLASRQAERRRSLAARETHPPYSRNPPKPSSAPREGTLPLLRRIGPSEYETPHRPLPSSALGGTGRRRVPHVDMAGDFAFLRLTKPQPALLSRILTQKIRRRQRRFDAAKAMGEEGVADAELEDEWERSVRNLSENGGRWRGEWERTAREMQGRKGGVVPETGETTYREELWRNGVQYVHEQLTREREDQVARARALRHLVLQEKGLAEKEKAERKAERRRRWEEKMKAMGAEIPNETDRGSQTSKATF
;
A
#
# COMPACT_ATOMS: atom_id res chain seq x y z
N MET A 1 8.64 -58.57 33.99
CA MET A 1 9.65 -57.69 33.37
C MET A 1 9.05 -57.12 32.09
N SER A 2 8.63 -55.85 32.12
CA SER A 2 8.21 -55.13 30.91
C SER A 2 8.69 -53.70 31.04
N PHE A 3 9.69 -53.36 30.22
CA PHE A 3 10.33 -52.06 30.14
C PHE A 3 9.35 -51.05 29.53
N ALA A 4 9.06 -49.97 30.26
CA ALA A 4 8.42 -48.79 29.71
C ALA A 4 9.51 -47.89 29.10
N VAL A 5 9.44 -47.65 27.79
CA VAL A 5 10.25 -46.64 27.11
C VAL A 5 9.58 -45.28 27.32
N PRO A 6 10.24 -44.27 27.90
CA PRO A 6 9.70 -42.92 27.94
C PRO A 6 9.88 -42.27 26.55
N GLY A 7 8.77 -41.77 25.99
CA GLY A 7 8.80 -41.00 24.74
C GLY A 7 9.53 -39.66 24.90
N PRO A 8 10.13 -39.11 23.82
CA PRO A 8 10.90 -37.89 23.90
C PRO A 8 9.97 -36.69 24.12
N GLY A 9 10.20 -35.96 25.21
CA GLY A 9 9.64 -34.63 25.40
C GLY A 9 10.17 -33.65 24.34
N PRO A 10 9.46 -32.56 24.04
CA PRO A 10 9.91 -31.56 23.08
C PRO A 10 11.16 -30.87 23.63
N PHE A 11 12.32 -31.21 23.07
CA PHE A 11 13.52 -30.39 23.19
C PHE A 11 13.33 -29.15 22.30
N GLU A 12 12.87 -28.05 22.89
CA GLU A 12 13.13 -26.72 22.32
C GLU A 12 14.57 -26.32 22.68
N PRO A 13 15.49 -26.16 21.71
CA PRO A 13 16.70 -25.42 21.97
C PRO A 13 16.31 -23.93 22.07
N MET A 14 15.99 -23.46 23.28
CA MET A 14 15.86 -22.03 23.57
C MET A 14 17.24 -21.38 23.47
N ALA A 15 17.60 -20.89 22.29
CA ALA A 15 18.75 -20.00 22.14
C ALA A 15 18.50 -18.73 22.98
N LYS A 16 19.21 -18.58 24.10
CA LYS A 16 19.12 -17.39 24.95
C LYS A 16 19.78 -16.20 24.23
N VAL A 17 18.99 -15.19 23.88
CA VAL A 17 19.49 -13.95 23.27
C VAL A 17 20.47 -13.27 24.24
N PRO A 18 21.75 -13.05 23.87
CA PRO A 18 22.73 -12.40 24.76
C PRO A 18 22.33 -10.97 25.16
N ARG A 19 22.81 -10.51 26.32
CA ARG A 19 22.51 -9.19 26.91
C ARG A 19 22.59 -8.04 25.91
N ASN A 20 23.69 -7.93 25.17
CA ASN A 20 23.91 -6.78 24.28
C ASN A 20 22.94 -6.77 23.10
N PHE A 21 22.56 -7.92 22.56
CA PHE A 21 21.53 -8.00 21.52
C PHE A 21 20.16 -7.60 22.04
N ARG A 22 19.85 -7.94 23.30
CA ARG A 22 18.62 -7.49 23.96
C ARG A 22 18.60 -5.96 24.13
N LEU A 23 19.72 -5.38 24.58
CA LEU A 23 19.83 -3.94 24.78
C LEU A 23 19.79 -3.16 23.47
N LEU A 24 20.39 -3.68 22.39
CA LEU A 24 20.27 -3.10 21.04
C LEU A 24 18.82 -3.11 20.53
N GLU A 25 18.09 -4.21 20.75
CA GLU A 25 16.67 -4.29 20.41
C GLU A 25 15.84 -3.24 21.19
N GLU A 26 16.18 -3.02 22.47
CA GLU A 26 15.52 -2.00 23.29
C GLU A 26 15.91 -0.57 22.88
N LEU A 27 17.17 -0.34 22.48
CA LEU A 27 17.65 0.95 21.96
C LEU A 27 16.93 1.32 20.67
N GLU A 28 16.89 0.38 19.71
CA GLU A 28 16.21 0.58 18.42
C GLU A 28 14.73 0.92 18.62
N LYS A 29 14.07 0.30 19.61
CA LYS A 29 12.68 0.62 19.97
C LYS A 29 12.53 1.99 20.61
N GLY A 30 13.47 2.39 21.47
CA GLY A 30 13.53 3.71 22.10
C GLY A 30 13.72 4.83 21.08
N GLU A 31 14.73 4.72 20.20
CA GLU A 31 15.07 5.73 19.18
C GLU A 31 13.98 5.87 18.11
N LYS A 32 13.32 4.78 17.74
CA LYS A 32 12.21 4.80 16.78
C LYS A 32 10.87 5.21 17.40
N GLY A 33 10.83 5.48 18.71
CA GLY A 33 9.61 5.86 19.42
C GLY A 33 8.52 4.78 19.39
N LEU A 34 8.90 3.50 19.33
CA LEU A 34 7.95 2.38 19.15
C LEU A 34 7.24 1.97 20.46
N GLY A 35 7.52 2.66 21.57
CA GLY A 35 6.99 2.37 22.91
C GLY A 35 5.61 2.98 23.22
N ALA A 36 5.22 3.00 24.49
CA ALA A 36 4.02 3.67 24.98
C ALA A 36 4.13 5.20 24.84
N GLU A 37 3.11 5.87 24.28
CA GLU A 37 3.13 7.32 23.97
C GLU A 37 3.43 8.23 25.17
N ALA A 38 3.27 7.72 26.40
CA ALA A 38 3.49 8.47 27.63
C ALA A 38 4.81 8.13 28.34
N CYS A 39 5.65 7.25 27.75
CA CYS A 39 6.94 6.87 28.31
C CYS A 39 7.99 6.80 27.19
N SER A 40 9.17 7.37 27.42
CA SER A 40 10.32 7.24 26.50
C SER A 40 11.55 6.80 27.27
N TYR A 41 12.51 6.18 26.59
CA TYR A 41 13.80 5.84 27.18
C TYR A 41 14.89 5.78 26.10
N GLY A 42 16.13 6.03 26.51
CA GLY A 42 17.32 6.01 25.66
C GLY A 42 18.59 5.92 26.52
N LEU A 43 19.76 5.83 25.88
CA LEU A 43 21.04 5.81 26.59
C LEU A 43 21.29 7.14 27.30
N ASP A 44 21.83 7.07 28.52
CA ASP A 44 22.29 8.27 29.25
C ASP A 44 23.56 8.84 28.59
N ASN A 45 24.45 7.97 28.12
CA ASN A 45 25.65 8.31 27.36
C ASN A 45 25.65 7.57 26.01
N PRO A 46 25.60 8.27 24.86
CA PRO A 46 25.61 7.63 23.53
C PRO A 46 26.93 6.90 23.21
N GLU A 47 28.01 7.22 23.93
CA GLU A 47 29.32 6.58 23.76
C GLU A 47 29.50 5.31 24.63
N ASP A 48 28.50 4.95 25.45
CA ASP A 48 28.54 3.73 26.27
C ASP A 48 28.27 2.48 25.44
N LEU A 49 29.35 1.84 24.99
CA LEU A 49 29.33 0.57 24.24
C LEU A 49 28.68 -0.59 25.02
N LEU A 50 28.69 -0.56 26.35
CA LEU A 50 28.09 -1.61 27.18
C LEU A 50 26.58 -1.39 27.40
N MET A 51 26.04 -0.23 27.01
CA MET A 51 24.63 0.14 27.12
C MET A 51 24.08 -0.12 28.52
N SER A 52 24.82 0.30 29.53
CA SER A 52 24.53 -0.01 30.93
C SER A 52 23.61 1.02 31.56
N ASP A 53 23.81 2.31 31.26
CA ASP A 53 23.06 3.42 31.85
C ASP A 53 22.05 4.03 30.88
N TRP A 54 20.81 4.13 31.35
CA TRP A 54 19.67 4.56 30.55
C TRP A 54 18.91 5.68 31.26
N ASN A 55 18.39 6.61 30.46
CA ASN A 55 17.49 7.65 30.91
C ASN A 55 16.09 7.40 30.35
N GLY A 56 15.10 7.43 31.23
CA GLY A 56 13.68 7.26 30.96
C GLY A 56 12.89 8.51 31.33
N THR A 57 11.78 8.72 30.63
CA THR A 57 10.86 9.83 30.88
C THR A 57 9.45 9.29 30.98
N ILE A 58 8.70 9.72 32.00
CA ILE A 58 7.30 9.35 32.22
C ILE A 58 6.44 10.61 32.23
N LEU A 59 5.44 10.67 31.34
CA LEU A 59 4.38 11.66 31.39
C LEU A 59 3.30 11.18 32.35
N GLY A 60 3.04 11.98 33.39
CA GLY A 60 2.10 11.64 34.44
C GLY A 60 0.68 11.36 33.90
N PRO A 61 -0.05 10.41 34.51
CA PRO A 61 -1.36 9.99 34.03
C PRO A 61 -2.41 11.12 34.13
N PRO A 62 -3.35 11.21 33.16
CA PRO A 62 -4.44 12.18 33.21
C PRO A 62 -5.36 11.89 34.38
N HIS A 63 -6.01 12.92 34.92
CA HIS A 63 -6.91 12.82 36.07
C HIS A 63 -6.24 12.30 37.35
N SER A 64 -4.95 12.59 37.53
CA SER A 64 -4.18 12.29 38.74
C SER A 64 -3.44 13.54 39.24
N VAL A 65 -2.90 13.48 40.46
CA VAL A 65 -2.03 14.55 40.99
C VAL A 65 -0.75 14.78 40.17
N HIS A 66 -0.42 13.79 39.32
CA HIS A 66 0.73 13.79 38.44
C HIS A 66 0.39 14.31 37.03
N GLU A 67 -0.85 14.72 36.76
CA GLU A 67 -1.25 15.22 35.45
C GLU A 67 -0.41 16.43 35.01
N ASN A 68 -0.05 16.46 33.72
CA ASN A 68 0.81 17.48 33.10
C ASN A 68 2.23 17.60 33.69
N ARG A 69 2.71 16.58 34.42
CA ARG A 69 4.09 16.51 34.92
C ARG A 69 4.94 15.51 34.13
N ILE A 70 6.22 15.80 34.01
CA ILE A 70 7.21 14.96 33.35
C ILE A 70 8.23 14.52 34.40
N TYR A 71 8.42 13.21 34.54
CA TYR A 71 9.35 12.61 35.49
C TYR A 71 10.52 11.96 34.75
N SER A 72 11.74 12.31 35.13
CA SER A 72 12.98 11.70 34.65
C SER A 72 13.42 10.57 35.56
N VAL A 73 13.82 9.45 34.98
CA VAL A 73 14.16 8.20 35.68
C VAL A 73 15.47 7.65 35.10
N LYS A 74 16.45 7.37 35.95
CA LYS A 74 17.65 6.63 35.58
C LYS A 74 17.44 5.14 35.80
N MET A 75 17.89 4.33 34.85
CA MET A 75 17.84 2.88 34.90
C MET A 75 19.24 2.33 34.61
N HIS A 76 19.72 1.42 35.46
CA HIS A 76 21.01 0.77 35.27
C HIS A 76 20.82 -0.73 35.00
N CYS A 77 21.20 -1.14 33.79
CA CYS A 77 21.15 -2.53 33.31
C CYS A 77 22.50 -3.21 33.59
N GLY A 78 22.62 -3.90 34.73
CA GLY A 78 23.85 -4.63 35.08
C GLY A 78 24.17 -5.82 34.15
N ASP A 79 25.29 -6.49 34.39
CA ASP A 79 25.80 -7.61 33.56
C ASP A 79 24.84 -8.80 33.45
N GLN A 80 23.96 -8.94 34.43
CA GLN A 80 22.98 -10.03 34.50
C GLN A 80 21.62 -9.66 33.89
N TYR A 81 21.47 -8.49 33.29
CA TYR A 81 20.29 -8.13 32.51
C TYR A 81 20.24 -8.95 31.20
N PRO A 82 19.08 -9.47 30.74
CA PRO A 82 17.73 -9.35 31.29
C PRO A 82 17.33 -10.47 32.28
N ASP A 83 18.24 -11.33 32.75
CA ASP A 83 17.91 -12.39 33.72
C ASP A 83 17.56 -11.82 35.10
N LYS A 84 18.17 -10.69 35.46
CA LYS A 84 17.81 -9.89 36.65
C LYS A 84 17.26 -8.52 36.24
N PRO A 85 16.37 -7.93 37.06
CA PRO A 85 15.82 -6.60 36.79
C PRO A 85 16.91 -5.52 36.85
N PRO A 86 16.75 -4.41 36.12
CA PRO A 86 17.61 -3.25 36.25
C PRO A 86 17.30 -2.50 37.56
N THR A 87 18.25 -1.72 38.06
CA THR A 87 18.00 -0.80 39.18
C THR A 87 17.42 0.51 38.65
N ILE A 88 16.48 1.09 39.39
CA ILE A 88 15.70 2.25 38.92
C ILE A 88 15.74 3.35 39.98
N GLN A 89 15.99 4.58 39.51
CA GLN A 89 16.07 5.76 40.36
C GLN A 89 15.36 6.94 39.69
N PHE A 90 14.42 7.55 40.39
CA PHE A 90 13.83 8.82 39.98
C PHE A 90 14.83 9.96 40.16
N VAL A 91 15.08 10.70 39.08
CA VAL A 91 15.81 11.98 39.12
C VAL A 91 14.86 13.10 39.52
N SER A 92 13.64 13.08 39.00
CA SER A 92 12.58 14.00 39.41
C SER A 92 12.00 13.58 40.76
N MET A 93 11.86 14.52 41.69
CA MET A 93 11.18 14.24 42.97
C MET A 93 9.74 13.80 42.72
N VAL A 94 9.37 12.65 43.29
CA VAL A 94 8.05 12.06 43.11
C VAL A 94 7.60 11.43 44.42
N ASN A 95 6.35 11.71 44.80
CA ASN A 95 5.76 11.12 45.98
C ASN A 95 5.04 9.81 45.64
N LEU A 96 5.78 8.70 45.66
CA LEU A 96 5.23 7.35 45.45
C LEU A 96 5.64 6.42 46.60
N PRO A 97 4.72 5.57 47.12
CA PRO A 97 5.05 4.61 48.19
C PRO A 97 6.16 3.61 47.81
N CYS A 98 6.33 3.30 46.53
CA CYS A 98 7.38 2.43 46.03
C CYS A 98 8.72 3.16 45.79
N VAL A 99 8.81 4.46 46.07
CA VAL A 99 10.00 5.28 45.83
C VAL A 99 10.51 5.85 47.16
N ASN A 100 11.80 5.68 47.42
CA ASN A 100 12.43 6.28 48.59
C ASN A 100 12.60 7.79 48.36
N GLN A 101 11.92 8.58 49.19
CA GLN A 101 11.84 10.04 49.07
C GLN A 101 13.18 10.77 49.24
N ARG A 102 14.20 10.12 49.83
CA ARG A 102 15.51 10.75 50.09
C ARG A 102 16.49 10.61 48.93
N ASN A 103 16.43 9.49 48.20
CA ASN A 103 17.42 9.17 47.15
C ASN A 103 16.78 8.82 45.79
N GLY A 104 15.45 8.78 45.70
CA GLY A 104 14.71 8.48 44.48
C GLY A 104 14.73 7.02 44.06
N MET A 105 15.32 6.10 44.84
CA MET A 105 15.38 4.69 44.46
C MET A 105 14.01 4.00 44.55
N VAL A 106 13.70 3.17 43.56
CA VAL A 106 12.48 2.35 43.54
C VAL A 106 12.72 1.04 44.32
N ASP A 107 11.83 0.71 45.25
CA ASP A 107 11.83 -0.56 45.97
C ASP A 107 11.29 -1.69 45.07
N PRO A 108 12.11 -2.70 44.69
CA PRO A 108 11.68 -3.79 43.83
C PRO A 108 10.53 -4.63 44.41
N ALA A 109 10.39 -4.71 45.74
CA ALA A 109 9.36 -5.52 46.38
C ALA A 109 7.95 -4.92 46.23
N GLN A 110 7.86 -3.60 46.08
CA GLN A 110 6.61 -2.85 45.99
C GLN A 110 6.07 -2.78 44.54
N LEU A 111 6.87 -3.14 43.55
CA LEU A 111 6.48 -3.14 42.14
C LEU A 111 6.35 -4.58 41.61
N PRO A 112 5.14 -5.07 41.29
CA PRO A 112 4.92 -6.48 40.91
C PRO A 112 5.78 -6.98 39.75
N CYS A 113 6.11 -6.12 38.77
CA CYS A 113 6.95 -6.50 37.64
C CYS A 113 8.44 -6.62 37.98
N LEU A 114 8.91 -6.02 39.09
CA LEU A 114 10.27 -6.18 39.60
C LEU A 114 10.35 -7.31 40.64
N ALA A 115 9.35 -7.43 41.51
CA ALA A 115 9.26 -8.51 42.50
C ALA A 115 9.19 -9.90 41.84
N ASN A 116 8.43 -10.02 40.75
CA ASN A 116 8.31 -11.24 39.94
C ASN A 116 8.96 -11.05 38.57
N TRP A 117 10.23 -10.63 38.56
CA TRP A 117 10.94 -10.37 37.32
C TRP A 117 11.01 -11.61 36.42
N LYS A 118 10.71 -11.41 35.14
CA LYS A 118 10.89 -12.41 34.09
C LYS A 118 11.75 -11.85 32.99
N ARG A 119 12.54 -12.70 32.33
CA ARG A 119 13.47 -12.31 31.25
C ARG A 119 12.77 -11.59 30.08
N GLU A 120 11.47 -11.83 29.89
CA GLU A 120 10.69 -11.21 28.84
C GLU A 120 10.34 -9.73 29.12
N ASN A 121 10.44 -9.30 30.38
CA ASN A 121 10.21 -7.91 30.78
C ASN A 121 11.28 -6.99 30.15
N THR A 122 10.90 -5.73 29.94
CA THR A 122 11.72 -4.68 29.30
C THR A 122 11.75 -3.43 30.16
N MET A 123 12.66 -2.50 29.86
CA MET A 123 12.63 -1.15 30.44
C MET A 123 11.30 -0.44 30.17
N GLU A 124 10.71 -0.64 28.98
CA GLU A 124 9.38 -0.13 28.66
C GLU A 124 8.30 -0.67 29.63
N THR A 125 8.36 -1.96 29.97
CA THR A 125 7.41 -2.60 30.90
C THR A 125 7.48 -1.94 32.27
N ILE A 126 8.68 -1.64 32.75
CA ILE A 126 8.92 -0.96 34.03
C ILE A 126 8.30 0.44 34.02
N LEU A 127 8.56 1.24 32.97
CA LEU A 127 8.04 2.61 32.87
C LEU A 127 6.50 2.65 32.79
N ILE A 128 5.89 1.70 32.08
CA ILE A 128 4.44 1.59 31.98
C ILE A 128 3.83 1.22 33.34
N GLU A 129 4.42 0.27 34.06
CA GLU A 129 3.93 -0.15 35.38
C GLU A 129 4.09 0.95 36.43
N LEU A 130 5.21 1.68 36.43
CA LEU A 130 5.38 2.87 37.27
C LEU A 130 4.30 3.93 36.97
N ARG A 131 4.00 4.17 35.69
CA ARG A 131 2.93 5.09 35.30
C ARG A 131 1.54 4.60 35.71
N ARG A 132 1.29 3.29 35.67
CA ARG A 132 0.02 2.71 36.17
C ARG A 132 -0.09 2.84 37.69
N TYR A 133 1.02 2.66 38.39
CA TYR A 133 1.08 2.84 39.84
C TYR A 133 0.75 4.27 40.25
N MET A 134 1.26 5.28 39.51
CA MET A 134 0.89 6.71 39.66
C MET A 134 -0.60 6.99 39.42
N ALA A 135 -1.30 6.15 38.65
CA ALA A 135 -2.72 6.31 38.35
C ALA A 135 -3.64 5.62 39.37
N SER A 136 -3.09 4.83 40.29
CA SER A 136 -3.88 4.01 41.22
C SER A 136 -4.52 4.87 42.31
N SER A 137 -5.82 4.68 42.54
CA SER A 137 -6.65 5.48 43.48
C SER A 137 -6.35 5.24 44.96
N GLN A 138 -5.30 4.48 45.29
CA GLN A 138 -4.89 4.19 46.68
C GLN A 138 -3.89 5.23 47.23
N LEU A 139 -3.46 6.19 46.43
CA LEU A 139 -2.57 7.26 46.85
C LEU A 139 -3.40 8.37 47.55
N PRO A 140 -3.19 8.65 48.85
CA PRO A 140 -3.82 9.81 49.48
C PRO A 140 -3.37 11.10 48.76
N HIS A 141 -4.29 12.05 48.56
CA HIS A 141 -4.01 13.38 48.03
C HIS A 141 -3.05 14.14 48.96
N VAL A 142 -1.75 13.88 48.84
CA VAL A 142 -0.70 14.61 49.54
C VAL A 142 -0.06 15.54 48.54
N ILE A 143 -0.02 16.82 48.89
CA ILE A 143 0.54 17.90 48.07
C ILE A 143 2.04 17.68 47.93
N ASP A 144 2.50 17.43 46.70
CA ASP A 144 3.94 17.36 46.39
C ASP A 144 4.62 18.70 46.74
N PRO A 145 5.80 18.69 47.39
CA PRO A 145 6.56 19.91 47.62
C PRO A 145 6.96 20.53 46.28
N VAL A 146 6.64 21.81 46.12
CA VAL A 146 6.88 22.59 44.91
C VAL A 146 8.37 22.86 44.74
N THR A 147 9.01 22.24 43.74
CA THR A 147 10.15 22.85 43.01
C THR A 147 10.24 22.36 41.56
N ASP A 148 10.44 23.34 40.66
CA ASP A 148 10.90 23.31 39.27
C ASP A 148 10.28 22.30 38.28
N SER A 149 8.95 22.25 38.23
CA SER A 149 8.23 21.81 37.02
C SER A 149 7.44 22.97 36.42
N VAL A 150 7.68 23.23 35.13
CA VAL A 150 7.07 24.32 34.36
C VAL A 150 5.56 24.16 34.36
N ASN A 151 4.86 25.00 35.13
CA ASN A 151 3.42 24.90 35.35
C ASN A 151 2.66 25.80 34.35
N LEU A 152 2.08 25.21 33.30
CA LEU A 152 1.32 25.93 32.28
C LEU A 152 -0.11 26.23 32.78
N ARG A 153 -0.36 27.45 33.28
CA ARG A 153 -1.71 27.90 33.66
C ARG A 153 -2.51 28.44 32.47
N GLY A 154 -3.68 27.83 32.27
CA GLY A 154 -4.97 28.48 32.06
C GLY A 154 -5.18 29.32 30.79
N GLY A 155 -5.87 28.74 29.80
CA GLY A 155 -6.47 29.50 28.71
C GLY A 155 -7.09 28.61 27.64
N THR A 156 -8.41 28.51 27.65
CA THR A 156 -9.23 27.80 26.67
C THR A 156 -8.87 28.21 25.24
N ASN A 157 -8.23 27.30 24.49
CA ASN A 157 -8.31 27.17 23.03
C ASN A 157 -7.46 25.95 22.61
N SER A 158 -8.13 24.80 22.41
CA SER A 158 -7.54 23.49 22.11
C SER A 158 -6.59 23.47 20.89
N ALA A 159 -6.63 24.48 20.01
CA ALA A 159 -5.75 24.57 18.85
C ALA A 159 -4.44 25.35 19.09
N ARG A 160 -4.35 26.20 20.13
CA ARG A 160 -3.12 26.94 20.46
C ARG A 160 -2.15 26.12 21.33
N LEU A 161 -2.65 25.19 22.15
CA LEU A 161 -1.82 24.29 22.98
C LEU A 161 -0.98 23.31 22.14
N GLN A 162 -1.51 22.80 21.03
CA GLN A 162 -0.74 21.93 20.13
C GLN A 162 0.39 22.68 19.40
N ASN A 163 0.22 23.98 19.13
CA ASN A 163 1.22 24.79 18.45
C ASN A 163 2.25 25.42 19.41
N MET A 164 1.88 25.69 20.68
CA MET A 164 2.82 26.22 21.68
C MET A 164 3.69 25.14 22.32
N ALA A 165 3.19 23.91 22.50
CA ALA A 165 4.03 22.77 22.90
C ALA A 165 5.12 22.48 21.84
N ALA A 166 4.79 22.63 20.55
CA ALA A 166 5.77 22.50 19.47
C ALA A 166 6.83 23.62 19.50
N ILE A 167 6.48 24.85 19.88
CA ILE A 167 7.42 25.98 19.97
C ILE A 167 8.33 25.87 21.20
N VAL A 168 7.82 25.45 22.36
CA VAL A 168 8.68 25.25 23.56
C VAL A 168 9.59 24.03 23.39
N ILE A 169 9.14 22.97 22.73
CA ILE A 169 10.01 21.83 22.35
C ILE A 169 11.06 22.26 21.29
N LEU A 170 10.72 23.16 20.37
CA LEU A 170 11.68 23.72 19.40
C LEU A 170 12.72 24.68 20.02
N ILE A 171 12.46 25.28 21.18
CA ILE A 171 13.39 26.20 21.87
C ILE A 171 14.31 25.45 22.85
N SER A 172 13.98 24.20 23.23
CA SER A 172 14.76 23.40 24.19
C SER A 172 15.52 22.21 23.59
N ILE A 173 15.47 22.00 22.27
CA ILE A 173 16.44 21.12 21.60
C ILE A 173 17.74 21.92 21.46
N PRO A 174 18.87 21.48 22.04
CA PRO A 174 20.16 22.10 21.73
C PRO A 174 20.39 21.91 20.23
N MET A 175 20.39 23.02 19.49
CA MET A 175 20.93 23.05 18.14
C MET A 175 22.29 22.36 18.19
N PRO A 176 22.54 21.30 17.39
CA PRO A 176 23.91 20.84 17.23
C PRO A 176 24.68 22.03 16.69
N HIS A 177 25.72 22.44 17.42
CA HIS A 177 26.61 23.49 16.95
C HIS A 177 27.03 23.16 15.52
N PRO A 178 26.92 24.10 14.58
CA PRO A 178 27.32 23.84 13.22
C PRO A 178 28.80 23.44 13.22
N PRO A 179 29.20 22.38 12.51
CA PRO A 179 30.61 22.17 12.26
C PRO A 179 31.14 23.42 11.56
N GLN A 180 32.18 24.02 12.13
CA GLN A 180 32.95 25.10 11.54
C GLN A 180 33.60 24.59 10.26
N ILE A 181 32.87 24.58 9.14
CA ILE A 181 33.40 24.25 7.83
C ILE A 181 32.89 25.28 6.82
N ASN A 182 33.85 26.07 6.36
CA ASN A 182 33.72 27.14 5.39
C ASN A 182 33.09 26.70 4.05
N ASN A 183 32.40 27.67 3.43
CA ASN A 183 32.14 27.80 1.99
C ASN A 183 31.32 26.72 1.27
N HIS A 184 29.99 26.71 1.43
CA HIS A 184 29.08 26.16 0.40
C HIS A 184 27.89 27.11 0.13
N LYS A 185 27.50 27.20 -1.15
CA LYS A 185 26.62 28.23 -1.73
C LYS A 185 25.14 28.10 -1.25
N PRO A 186 24.37 29.21 -1.23
CA PRO A 186 23.02 29.29 -0.66
C PRO A 186 21.93 28.38 -1.28
N ARG A 187 22.21 27.62 -2.34
CA ARG A 187 21.26 26.66 -2.94
C ARG A 187 21.13 25.36 -2.14
N ASP A 188 22.15 24.95 -1.40
CA ASP A 188 22.14 23.68 -0.67
C ASP A 188 21.39 23.79 0.68
N GLN A 189 21.38 24.99 1.28
CA GLN A 189 20.55 25.28 2.46
C GLN A 189 19.04 25.18 2.18
N VAL A 190 18.59 25.59 0.98
CA VAL A 190 17.16 25.54 0.59
C VAL A 190 16.71 24.10 0.33
N LYS A 191 17.60 23.22 -0.15
CA LYS A 191 17.33 21.78 -0.28
C LYS A 191 17.18 21.12 1.10
N TYR A 192 18.08 21.42 2.04
CA TYR A 192 18.02 20.89 3.40
C TYR A 192 16.73 21.32 4.14
N ILE A 193 16.34 22.59 4.02
CA ILE A 193 15.11 23.12 4.65
C ILE A 193 13.84 22.53 4.02
N ARG A 194 13.81 22.30 2.69
CA ARG A 194 12.67 21.63 2.03
C ARG A 194 12.56 20.14 2.41
N THR A 195 13.67 19.42 2.51
CA THR A 195 13.67 18.01 2.93
C THR A 195 13.29 17.87 4.41
N ALA A 196 13.75 18.79 5.27
CA ALA A 196 13.36 18.85 6.68
C ALA A 196 11.87 19.22 6.88
N ALA A 197 11.32 20.12 6.07
CA ALA A 197 9.89 20.47 6.14
C ALA A 197 8.98 19.31 5.69
N VAL A 198 9.34 18.56 4.65
CA VAL A 198 8.59 17.37 4.21
C VAL A 198 8.64 16.24 5.25
N SER A 199 9.78 16.09 5.95
CA SER A 199 9.93 15.18 7.11
C SER A 199 9.08 15.60 8.30
N MET A 200 9.00 16.89 8.62
CA MET A 200 8.21 17.42 9.74
C MET A 200 6.68 17.32 9.55
N PHE A 201 6.17 17.38 8.32
CA PHE A 201 4.72 17.20 8.06
C PHE A 201 4.30 15.73 7.89
N ALA A 202 5.24 14.79 7.75
CA ALA A 202 4.95 13.36 7.62
C ALA A 202 4.68 12.66 8.97
N ASN A 203 5.05 13.26 10.10
CA ASN A 203 4.93 12.65 11.43
C ASN A 203 3.82 13.24 12.32
N ARG A 204 2.70 13.63 11.72
CA ARG A 204 1.40 13.55 12.42
C ARG A 204 0.75 12.22 12.03
N VAL A 205 0.88 11.20 12.89
CA VAL A 205 0.06 9.98 12.77
C VAL A 205 -0.56 9.62 14.14
N PRO A 206 -1.85 9.26 14.16
CA PRO A 206 -2.71 9.23 15.33
C PRO A 206 -2.65 7.89 16.07
N SER A 207 -3.20 7.87 17.29
CA SER A 207 -3.43 6.70 18.19
C SER A 207 -3.33 5.34 17.49
N LYS A 208 -2.43 4.46 17.97
CA LYS A 208 -2.11 3.11 17.42
C LYS A 208 -3.35 2.42 16.82
N PHE A 209 -3.58 2.67 15.53
CA PHE A 209 -4.65 2.05 14.77
C PHE A 209 -4.23 0.59 14.59
N PHE A 210 -5.03 -0.37 15.06
CA PHE A 210 -4.82 -1.77 14.72
C PHE A 210 -4.92 -1.88 13.19
N ILE A 211 -3.79 -2.17 12.55
CA ILE A 211 -3.71 -2.40 11.11
C ILE A 211 -3.45 -3.89 10.94
N PRO A 212 -4.49 -4.71 10.68
CA PRO A 212 -4.33 -6.16 10.63
C PRO A 212 -3.28 -6.64 9.60
N ALA A 213 -3.04 -5.85 8.54
CA ALA A 213 -2.00 -6.15 7.55
C ALA A 213 -0.55 -6.00 8.07
N ARG A 214 -0.33 -5.21 9.13
CA ARG A 214 0.99 -4.95 9.72
C ARG A 214 1.24 -5.76 11.00
N ASP A 215 0.22 -6.41 11.54
CA ASP A 215 0.34 -7.29 12.70
C ASP A 215 0.64 -8.74 12.25
N SER A 216 1.84 -9.22 12.58
CA SER A 216 2.29 -10.59 12.26
C SER A 216 1.46 -11.67 12.96
N ARG A 217 0.97 -11.41 14.18
CA ARG A 217 0.15 -12.35 14.97
C ARG A 217 -1.22 -12.50 14.34
N HIS A 218 -1.84 -11.38 13.97
CA HIS A 218 -3.12 -11.38 13.25
C HIS A 218 -3.00 -12.14 11.93
N ARG A 219 -1.99 -11.83 11.12
CA ARG A 219 -1.75 -12.52 9.84
C ARG A 219 -1.60 -14.02 10.04
N THR A 220 -0.79 -14.43 11.02
CA THR A 220 -0.55 -15.85 11.33
C THR A 220 -1.84 -16.54 11.79
N ALA A 221 -2.61 -15.94 12.70
CA ALA A 221 -3.88 -16.48 13.17
C ALA A 221 -4.90 -16.63 12.03
N CYS A 222 -5.03 -15.61 11.17
CA CYS A 222 -5.90 -15.66 9.99
C CYS A 222 -5.49 -16.76 9.02
N PHE A 223 -4.19 -16.91 8.71
CA PHE A 223 -3.72 -17.97 7.82
C PHE A 223 -3.89 -19.36 8.42
N ALA A 224 -3.60 -19.53 9.72
CA ALA A 224 -3.79 -20.79 10.43
C ALA A 224 -5.26 -21.21 10.42
N LEU A 225 -6.17 -20.30 10.77
CA LEU A 225 -7.62 -20.56 10.75
C LEU A 225 -8.13 -20.84 9.33
N TYR A 226 -7.70 -20.05 8.34
CA TYR A 226 -8.07 -20.25 6.94
C TYR A 226 -7.64 -21.63 6.42
N ARG A 227 -6.39 -22.02 6.70
CA ARG A 227 -5.85 -23.34 6.31
C ARG A 227 -6.57 -24.47 7.04
N ALA A 228 -6.81 -24.32 8.35
CA ALA A 228 -7.55 -25.31 9.14
C ALA A 228 -8.96 -25.53 8.58
N LEU A 229 -9.73 -24.46 8.34
CA LEU A 229 -11.08 -24.56 7.77
C LEU A 229 -11.06 -25.26 6.42
N LEU A 230 -10.14 -24.91 5.51
CA LEU A 230 -10.03 -25.53 4.19
C LEU A 230 -9.56 -26.98 4.19
N ARG A 231 -8.84 -27.39 5.24
CA ARG A 231 -8.42 -28.78 5.46
C ARG A 231 -9.58 -29.63 5.95
N GLU A 232 -10.48 -29.08 6.77
CA GLU A 232 -11.64 -29.82 7.29
C GLU A 232 -12.79 -29.94 6.28
N THR A 233 -12.99 -28.97 5.37
CA THR A 233 -14.13 -29.01 4.41
C THR A 233 -14.27 -30.29 3.57
N PRO A 234 -13.20 -30.90 3.00
CA PRO A 234 -13.34 -32.09 2.17
C PRO A 234 -13.71 -33.36 2.95
N HIS A 235 -13.53 -33.38 4.28
CA HIS A 235 -13.82 -34.54 5.12
C HIS A 235 -15.31 -34.65 5.48
N ILE A 236 -16.13 -33.67 5.09
CA ILE A 236 -17.56 -33.65 5.37
C ILE A 236 -18.30 -34.17 4.13
N PRO A 237 -18.93 -35.35 4.19
CA PRO A 237 -19.66 -35.90 3.06
C PRO A 237 -20.91 -35.06 2.78
N LEU A 238 -21.06 -34.61 1.53
CA LEU A 238 -22.22 -33.83 1.07
C LEU A 238 -23.11 -34.67 0.14
N PRO A 239 -24.44 -34.70 0.36
CA PRO A 239 -25.40 -35.33 -0.56
C PRO A 239 -25.26 -34.80 -2.00
N ALA A 240 -25.56 -35.64 -2.98
CA ALA A 240 -25.47 -35.29 -4.41
C ALA A 240 -26.34 -34.07 -4.76
N GLU A 241 -27.57 -34.03 -4.21
CA GLU A 241 -28.52 -32.93 -4.38
C GLU A 241 -27.93 -31.56 -4.00
N VAL A 242 -27.18 -31.51 -2.89
CA VAL A 242 -26.53 -30.28 -2.41
C VAL A 242 -25.35 -29.88 -3.31
N ARG A 243 -24.66 -30.85 -3.91
CA ARG A 243 -23.56 -30.57 -4.84
C ARG A 243 -24.08 -30.01 -6.17
N GLU A 244 -25.13 -30.61 -6.72
CA GLU A 244 -25.79 -30.15 -7.96
C GLU A 244 -26.38 -28.75 -7.79
N ALA A 245 -27.04 -28.52 -6.65
CA ALA A 245 -27.59 -27.23 -6.24
C ALA A 245 -26.63 -26.04 -6.30
N TRP A 246 -25.31 -26.29 -6.21
CA TRP A 246 -24.27 -25.26 -6.11
C TRP A 246 -23.41 -25.11 -7.37
N GLN A 247 -23.71 -25.81 -8.46
CA GLN A 247 -22.98 -25.64 -9.72
C GLN A 247 -22.93 -24.16 -10.20
N PRO A 248 -21.82 -23.73 -10.84
CA PRO A 248 -20.62 -24.50 -11.22
C PRO A 248 -19.59 -24.66 -10.09
N VAL A 249 -19.94 -24.38 -8.83
CA VAL A 249 -19.01 -24.50 -7.70
C VAL A 249 -18.91 -25.95 -7.25
N ALA A 250 -17.73 -26.57 -7.40
CA ALA A 250 -17.50 -27.97 -7.06
C ALA A 250 -17.58 -28.30 -5.55
N ASP A 251 -17.07 -27.41 -4.67
CA ASP A 251 -17.14 -27.55 -3.21
C ASP A 251 -17.76 -26.29 -2.59
N PRO A 252 -19.02 -26.36 -2.12
CA PRO A 252 -19.74 -25.21 -1.60
C PRO A 252 -19.13 -24.69 -0.29
N LEU A 253 -18.63 -25.57 0.58
CA LEU A 253 -18.05 -25.18 1.87
C LEU A 253 -16.71 -24.44 1.66
N ARG A 254 -15.84 -24.98 0.82
CA ARG A 254 -14.57 -24.31 0.44
C ARG A 254 -14.82 -22.96 -0.23
N HIS A 255 -15.85 -22.88 -1.08
CA HIS A 255 -16.24 -21.61 -1.70
C HIS A 255 -16.69 -20.58 -0.66
N LEU A 256 -17.52 -20.97 0.30
CA LEU A 256 -18.03 -20.09 1.34
C LEU A 256 -16.93 -19.62 2.29
N VAL A 257 -16.00 -20.50 2.68
CA VAL A 257 -14.81 -20.11 3.47
C VAL A 257 -14.00 -19.06 2.71
N ARG A 258 -13.64 -19.33 1.45
CA ARG A 258 -12.89 -18.38 0.60
C ARG A 258 -13.63 -17.06 0.41
N ARG A 259 -14.96 -17.09 0.29
CA ARG A 259 -15.78 -15.89 0.13
C ARG A 259 -15.82 -15.07 1.43
N SER A 260 -15.94 -15.73 2.58
CA SER A 260 -15.96 -15.08 3.90
C SER A 260 -14.66 -14.33 4.18
N PHE A 261 -13.50 -14.97 3.98
CA PHE A 261 -12.19 -14.31 4.17
C PHE A 261 -11.96 -13.17 3.18
N ARG A 262 -12.43 -13.30 1.93
CA ARG A 262 -12.36 -12.21 0.95
C ARG A 262 -13.22 -11.01 1.35
N ARG A 263 -14.43 -11.25 1.89
CA ARG A 263 -15.31 -10.19 2.38
C ARG A 263 -14.68 -9.42 3.53
N ASN A 264 -14.05 -10.13 4.46
CA ASN A 264 -13.48 -9.55 5.67
C ASN A 264 -12.04 -9.03 5.49
N ARG A 265 -11.48 -9.07 4.26
CA ARG A 265 -10.10 -8.68 3.98
C ARG A 265 -9.80 -7.22 4.33
N ALA A 266 -10.80 -6.36 4.21
CA ALA A 266 -10.68 -4.93 4.47
C ALA A 266 -11.07 -4.54 5.91
N ASP A 267 -11.44 -5.51 6.75
CA ASP A 267 -11.82 -5.23 8.13
C ASP A 267 -10.56 -4.89 8.93
N THR A 268 -10.42 -3.61 9.26
CA THR A 268 -9.27 -3.08 10.02
C THR A 268 -9.60 -2.83 11.49
N SER A 269 -10.88 -2.77 11.85
CA SER A 269 -11.29 -2.47 13.24
C SER A 269 -11.20 -3.72 14.12
N PRO A 270 -10.58 -3.64 15.32
CA PRO A 270 -10.59 -4.74 16.29
C PRO A 270 -12.01 -5.22 16.63
N ARG A 271 -12.98 -4.30 16.68
CA ARG A 271 -14.40 -4.60 16.96
C ARG A 271 -15.05 -5.48 15.90
N LEU A 272 -14.53 -5.50 14.68
CA LEU A 272 -15.00 -6.35 13.58
C LEU A 272 -14.17 -7.63 13.49
N VAL A 273 -12.86 -7.50 13.67
CA VAL A 273 -11.90 -8.61 13.52
C VAL A 273 -12.06 -9.66 14.61
N TYR A 274 -12.18 -9.28 15.88
CA TYR A 274 -12.30 -10.24 16.98
C TYR A 274 -13.57 -11.10 16.88
N PRO A 275 -14.78 -10.53 16.70
CA PRO A 275 -15.99 -11.35 16.53
C PRO A 275 -15.93 -12.24 15.28
N ALA A 276 -15.34 -11.76 14.19
CA ALA A 276 -15.17 -12.54 12.97
C ALA A 276 -14.25 -13.75 13.16
N LEU A 277 -13.11 -13.57 13.83
CA LEU A 277 -12.21 -14.68 14.17
C LEU A 277 -12.87 -15.66 15.14
N ALA A 278 -13.53 -15.17 16.19
CA ALA A 278 -14.26 -16.01 17.14
C ALA A 278 -15.38 -16.82 16.46
N ALA A 279 -16.10 -16.22 15.50
CA ALA A 279 -17.06 -16.95 14.68
C ALA A 279 -16.37 -18.02 13.81
N GLY A 280 -15.21 -17.71 13.23
CA GLY A 280 -14.45 -18.68 12.43
C GLY A 280 -13.96 -19.89 13.24
N TYR A 281 -13.47 -19.69 14.48
CA TYR A 281 -13.10 -20.80 15.36
C TYR A 281 -14.30 -21.66 15.79
N ARG A 282 -15.47 -21.05 16.05
CA ARG A 282 -16.71 -21.79 16.29
C ARG A 282 -17.12 -22.65 15.10
N VAL A 283 -17.00 -22.11 13.88
CA VAL A 283 -17.25 -22.87 12.65
C VAL A 283 -16.23 -24.00 12.50
N LEU A 284 -14.95 -23.78 12.78
CA LEU A 284 -13.94 -24.84 12.74
C LEU A 284 -14.29 -26.00 13.68
N ALA A 285 -14.73 -25.70 14.90
CA ALA A 285 -15.18 -26.72 15.84
C ALA A 285 -16.39 -27.51 15.30
N LEU A 286 -17.37 -26.82 14.73
CA LEU A 286 -18.54 -27.43 14.11
C LEU A 286 -18.16 -28.35 12.93
N LEU A 287 -17.25 -27.91 12.06
CA LEU A 287 -16.79 -28.72 10.92
C LEU A 287 -16.00 -29.96 11.39
N LYS A 288 -15.15 -29.82 12.42
CA LYS A 288 -14.43 -30.96 12.99
C LYS A 288 -15.37 -32.00 13.60
N ASN A 289 -16.43 -31.57 14.29
CA ASN A 289 -17.44 -32.47 14.83
C ASN A 289 -18.19 -33.18 13.70
N ALA A 290 -18.64 -32.42 12.68
CA ALA A 290 -19.31 -32.99 11.51
C ALA A 290 -18.43 -33.99 10.73
N ALA A 291 -17.10 -33.76 10.67
CA ALA A 291 -16.17 -34.68 10.01
C ALA A 291 -15.89 -35.95 10.84
N ARG A 292 -15.79 -35.83 12.17
CA ARG A 292 -15.63 -36.99 13.07
C ARG A 292 -16.83 -37.92 13.01
N ASP A 293 -18.03 -37.35 13.04
CA ASP A 293 -19.26 -38.14 13.04
C ASP A 293 -19.49 -38.87 11.70
N ALA A 294 -18.98 -38.31 10.60
CA ALA A 294 -18.97 -39.00 9.30
C ALA A 294 -18.07 -40.24 9.29
N SER A 295 -17.05 -40.29 10.15
CA SER A 295 -16.14 -41.45 10.25
C SER A 295 -16.62 -42.53 11.22
N SER A 296 -17.51 -42.21 12.17
CA SER A 296 -18.04 -43.16 13.16
C SER A 296 -19.39 -43.79 12.78
N SER A 297 -20.08 -43.25 11.77
CA SER A 297 -21.37 -43.72 11.25
C SER A 297 -21.26 -44.98 10.35
N ALA A 298 -20.75 -46.09 10.91
CA ALA A 298 -20.88 -47.42 10.30
C ALA A 298 -22.10 -48.22 10.82
N HIS A 299 -22.85 -47.68 11.79
CA HIS A 299 -24.02 -48.33 12.40
C HIS A 299 -25.07 -47.25 12.77
N GLU A 300 -26.25 -47.32 12.11
CA GLU A 300 -27.45 -46.47 12.23
C GLU A 300 -27.54 -45.08 11.53
N PRO A 301 -28.76 -44.65 11.08
CA PRO A 301 -28.94 -43.72 9.95
C PRO A 301 -29.29 -42.26 10.31
N ALA A 302 -29.11 -41.83 11.57
CA ALA A 302 -29.46 -40.45 11.96
C ALA A 302 -28.28 -39.48 11.70
N PRO A 303 -28.46 -38.41 10.90
CA PRO A 303 -27.41 -37.43 10.68
C PRO A 303 -27.10 -36.70 12.00
N SER A 304 -25.83 -36.74 12.42
CA SER A 304 -25.36 -36.00 13.59
C SER A 304 -25.83 -34.54 13.54
N HIS A 305 -26.19 -33.98 14.70
CA HIS A 305 -26.64 -32.60 14.83
C HIS A 305 -25.70 -31.58 14.17
N ALA A 306 -24.38 -31.82 14.21
CA ALA A 306 -23.39 -30.97 13.57
C ALA A 306 -23.50 -31.02 12.03
N HIS A 307 -23.61 -32.22 11.46
CA HIS A 307 -23.77 -32.43 10.02
C HIS A 307 -25.10 -31.87 9.50
N ALA A 308 -26.20 -32.12 10.20
CA ALA A 308 -27.52 -31.56 9.89
C ALA A 308 -27.50 -30.03 9.90
N THR A 309 -26.76 -29.41 10.83
CA THR A 309 -26.58 -27.95 10.89
C THR A 309 -25.84 -27.41 9.68
N VAL A 310 -24.80 -28.10 9.20
CA VAL A 310 -24.08 -27.74 7.96
C VAL A 310 -25.02 -27.80 6.76
N LEU A 311 -25.78 -28.88 6.60
CA LEU A 311 -26.72 -29.03 5.48
C LEU A 311 -27.80 -27.95 5.48
N ARG A 312 -28.41 -27.67 6.64
CA ARG A 312 -29.41 -26.60 6.80
C ARG A 312 -28.83 -25.23 6.44
N PHE A 313 -27.58 -24.96 6.82
CA PHE A 313 -26.89 -23.73 6.46
C PHE A 313 -26.67 -23.61 4.94
N LEU A 314 -26.22 -24.68 4.27
CA LEU A 314 -26.03 -24.70 2.82
C LEU A 314 -27.34 -24.48 2.07
N ALA A 315 -28.42 -25.14 2.50
CA ALA A 315 -29.76 -24.95 1.92
C ALA A 315 -30.24 -23.49 2.06
N SER A 316 -30.10 -22.90 3.26
CA SER A 316 -30.45 -21.50 3.51
C SER A 316 -29.69 -20.52 2.60
N ARG A 317 -28.37 -20.74 2.41
CA ARG A 317 -27.54 -19.92 1.53
C ARG A 317 -27.90 -20.06 0.06
N GLN A 318 -28.30 -21.25 -0.36
CA GLN A 318 -28.79 -21.46 -1.72
C GLN A 318 -30.12 -20.71 -1.95
N ALA A 319 -31.05 -20.77 -1.01
CA ALA A 319 -32.33 -20.06 -1.08
C ALA A 319 -32.14 -18.54 -1.12
N GLU A 320 -31.20 -17.99 -0.34
CA GLU A 320 -30.81 -16.57 -0.39
C GLU A 320 -30.25 -16.20 -1.77
N ARG A 321 -29.39 -17.04 -2.36
CA ARG A 321 -28.85 -16.82 -3.72
C ARG A 321 -29.98 -16.78 -4.75
N ARG A 322 -30.91 -17.72 -4.70
CA ARG A 322 -32.07 -17.78 -5.62
C ARG A 322 -32.94 -16.52 -5.50
N ARG A 323 -33.30 -16.11 -4.28
CA ARG A 323 -34.03 -14.86 -4.03
C ARG A 323 -33.30 -13.63 -4.58
N SER A 324 -31.98 -13.56 -4.37
CA SER A 324 -31.15 -12.45 -4.87
C SER A 324 -31.09 -12.37 -6.40
N LEU A 325 -31.12 -13.53 -7.08
CA LEU A 325 -31.16 -13.60 -8.55
C LEU A 325 -32.54 -13.20 -9.08
N ALA A 326 -33.61 -13.74 -8.50
CA ALA A 326 -34.98 -13.38 -8.86
C ALA A 326 -35.25 -11.87 -8.68
N ALA A 327 -34.78 -11.26 -7.58
CA ALA A 327 -34.91 -9.82 -7.36
C ALA A 327 -34.14 -8.97 -8.39
N ARG A 328 -33.02 -9.48 -8.92
CA ARG A 328 -32.27 -8.81 -10.01
C ARG A 328 -32.99 -8.89 -11.34
N GLU A 329 -33.78 -9.94 -11.56
CA GLU A 329 -34.61 -10.13 -12.76
C GLU A 329 -35.85 -9.24 -12.71
N THR A 330 -36.51 -9.13 -11.55
CA THR A 330 -37.71 -8.28 -11.38
C THR A 330 -37.40 -6.78 -11.34
N HIS A 331 -36.18 -6.41 -10.89
CA HIS A 331 -35.73 -5.02 -10.84
C HIS A 331 -34.37 -4.86 -11.54
N PRO A 332 -34.34 -4.71 -12.88
CA PRO A 332 -33.13 -4.40 -13.63
C PRO A 332 -32.58 -3.05 -13.14
N PRO A 333 -31.29 -2.94 -12.79
CA PRO A 333 -30.86 -1.85 -11.94
C PRO A 333 -30.71 -0.53 -12.70
N TYR A 334 -31.49 0.48 -12.29
CA TYR A 334 -30.90 1.81 -12.03
C TYR A 334 -30.09 1.70 -10.72
N SER A 335 -28.98 0.95 -10.76
CA SER A 335 -28.13 0.80 -9.58
C SER A 335 -27.36 2.08 -9.33
N ARG A 336 -27.28 2.49 -8.05
CA ARG A 336 -26.39 3.54 -7.55
C ARG A 336 -24.91 3.36 -7.97
N ASN A 337 -24.52 2.13 -8.33
CA ASN A 337 -23.25 1.78 -8.95
C ASN A 337 -23.51 0.95 -10.23
N PRO A 338 -23.71 1.59 -11.41
CA PRO A 338 -23.87 0.85 -12.66
C PRO A 338 -22.70 -0.11 -12.86
N PRO A 339 -22.94 -1.31 -13.42
CA PRO A 339 -21.85 -2.23 -13.74
C PRO A 339 -20.84 -1.46 -14.60
N LYS A 340 -19.56 -1.51 -14.19
CA LYS A 340 -18.50 -0.83 -14.93
C LYS A 340 -18.53 -1.38 -16.36
N PRO A 341 -18.63 -0.54 -17.40
CA PRO A 341 -18.65 -1.03 -18.76
C PRO A 341 -17.38 -1.84 -19.00
N SER A 342 -17.55 -3.08 -19.46
CA SER A 342 -16.43 -3.96 -19.80
C SER A 342 -15.53 -3.23 -20.79
N SER A 343 -14.21 -3.32 -20.57
CA SER A 343 -13.22 -2.88 -21.53
C SER A 343 -12.87 -3.98 -22.53
N ALA A 344 -13.45 -5.18 -22.38
CA ALA A 344 -13.27 -6.25 -23.35
C ALA A 344 -13.91 -5.83 -24.68
N PRO A 345 -13.25 -6.13 -25.82
CA PRO A 345 -13.88 -6.01 -27.12
C PRO A 345 -15.19 -6.80 -27.12
N ARG A 346 -16.26 -6.19 -27.65
CA ARG A 346 -17.49 -6.94 -27.88
C ARG A 346 -17.25 -7.95 -29.00
N GLU A 347 -17.75 -9.16 -28.83
CA GLU A 347 -17.68 -10.19 -29.88
C GLU A 347 -18.29 -9.64 -31.18
N GLY A 348 -17.60 -9.87 -32.30
CA GLY A 348 -17.98 -9.37 -33.63
C GLY A 348 -17.66 -7.90 -33.93
N THR A 349 -17.11 -7.12 -32.99
CA THR A 349 -16.75 -5.71 -33.27
C THR A 349 -15.39 -5.60 -33.97
N LEU A 350 -15.39 -5.10 -35.21
CA LEU A 350 -14.15 -4.80 -35.94
C LEU A 350 -13.44 -3.58 -35.34
N PRO A 351 -12.11 -3.62 -35.13
CA PRO A 351 -11.36 -2.50 -34.57
C PRO A 351 -11.11 -1.41 -35.62
N LEU A 352 -11.16 -0.13 -35.22
CA LEU A 352 -10.94 1.02 -36.12
C LEU A 352 -9.61 0.91 -36.88
N LEU A 353 -8.57 0.44 -36.21
CA LEU A 353 -7.26 0.18 -36.79
C LEU A 353 -6.94 -1.29 -36.62
N ARG A 354 -6.56 -1.95 -37.71
CA ARG A 354 -6.02 -3.30 -37.72
C ARG A 354 -4.56 -3.24 -38.15
N ARG A 355 -3.70 -3.92 -37.40
CA ARG A 355 -2.27 -4.02 -37.70
C ARG A 355 -2.08 -5.03 -38.83
N ILE A 356 -1.40 -4.62 -39.90
CA ILE A 356 -1.06 -5.49 -41.04
C ILE A 356 0.45 -5.80 -41.05
N GLY A 357 1.27 -4.85 -40.56
CA GLY A 357 2.72 -5.00 -40.52
C GLY A 357 3.35 -4.43 -39.25
N PRO A 358 4.69 -4.41 -39.16
CA PRO A 358 5.45 -3.88 -38.02
C PRO A 358 5.11 -2.43 -37.65
N SER A 359 4.84 -1.58 -38.65
CA SER A 359 4.53 -0.15 -38.48
C SER A 359 3.41 0.30 -39.43
N GLU A 360 2.51 -0.61 -39.77
CA GLU A 360 1.47 -0.40 -40.78
C GLU A 360 0.09 -0.84 -40.29
N TYR A 361 -0.90 0.01 -40.57
CA TYR A 361 -2.25 -0.11 -40.09
C TYR A 361 -3.26 0.20 -41.18
N GLU A 362 -4.30 -0.63 -41.31
CA GLU A 362 -5.49 -0.38 -42.12
C GLU A 362 -6.69 0.02 -41.27
N THR A 363 -7.71 0.57 -41.92
CA THR A 363 -9.00 0.93 -41.34
C THR A 363 -10.11 0.07 -41.94
N PRO A 364 -10.49 -1.08 -41.34
CA PRO A 364 -11.31 -2.10 -42.00
C PRO A 364 -12.71 -1.65 -42.46
N HIS A 365 -13.26 -0.62 -41.85
CA HIS A 365 -14.65 -0.19 -42.04
C HIS A 365 -14.79 1.31 -42.35
N ARG A 366 -13.66 1.99 -42.63
CA ARG A 366 -13.66 3.40 -43.01
C ARG A 366 -12.71 3.65 -44.18
N PRO A 367 -13.01 4.61 -45.07
CA PRO A 367 -14.15 5.54 -45.04
C PRO A 367 -15.51 4.87 -45.34
N LEU A 368 -16.59 5.40 -44.75
CA LEU A 368 -17.95 4.86 -44.97
C LEU A 368 -18.47 5.22 -46.38
N PRO A 369 -19.24 4.36 -47.06
CA PRO A 369 -19.94 4.75 -48.29
C PRO A 369 -21.04 5.78 -48.02
N SER A 370 -21.44 6.55 -49.04
CA SER A 370 -22.46 7.60 -48.92
C SER A 370 -23.82 7.07 -48.44
N SER A 371 -24.19 5.85 -48.84
CA SER A 371 -25.42 5.16 -48.41
C SER A 371 -25.42 4.77 -46.93
N ALA A 372 -24.25 4.61 -46.31
CA ALA A 372 -24.10 4.27 -44.89
C ALA A 372 -23.97 5.52 -43.99
N LEU A 373 -24.09 6.73 -44.54
CA LEU A 373 -24.07 7.97 -43.77
C LEU A 373 -25.41 8.16 -43.05
N GLY A 374 -25.41 8.12 -41.72
CA GLY A 374 -26.60 8.36 -40.91
C GLY A 374 -27.05 9.83 -40.85
N GLY A 375 -28.29 10.06 -40.42
CA GLY A 375 -28.82 11.40 -40.14
C GLY A 375 -29.10 12.21 -41.41
N THR A 376 -28.40 13.34 -41.58
CA THR A 376 -28.62 14.28 -42.70
C THR A 376 -28.07 13.81 -44.04
N GLY A 377 -27.49 12.61 -44.11
CA GLY A 377 -26.78 12.09 -45.28
C GLY A 377 -25.52 12.89 -45.65
N ARG A 378 -25.07 13.81 -44.78
CA ARG A 378 -23.86 14.61 -45.01
C ARG A 378 -22.67 13.98 -44.29
N ARG A 379 -21.61 13.69 -45.04
CA ARG A 379 -20.34 13.23 -44.48
C ARG A 379 -19.75 14.28 -43.55
N ARG A 380 -19.50 13.87 -42.30
CA ARG A 380 -18.76 14.66 -41.32
C ARG A 380 -17.35 14.09 -41.23
N VAL A 381 -16.38 14.85 -41.71
CA VAL A 381 -14.96 14.48 -41.68
C VAL A 381 -14.48 14.42 -40.22
N PRO A 382 -14.02 13.26 -39.71
CA PRO A 382 -13.40 13.18 -38.40
C PRO A 382 -12.04 13.91 -38.37
N HIS A 383 -11.55 14.27 -37.19
CA HIS A 383 -10.19 14.77 -37.03
C HIS A 383 -9.39 13.87 -36.08
N VAL A 384 -8.08 13.82 -36.33
CA VAL A 384 -7.11 13.15 -35.46
C VAL A 384 -6.80 14.09 -34.30
N ASP A 385 -6.81 13.55 -33.10
CA ASP A 385 -6.51 14.27 -31.86
C ASP A 385 -5.52 13.44 -31.02
N MET A 386 -4.86 14.10 -30.08
CA MET A 386 -3.80 13.51 -29.24
C MET A 386 -4.18 13.59 -27.76
N ALA A 387 -4.07 12.48 -27.04
CA ALA A 387 -4.20 12.43 -25.60
C ALA A 387 -2.90 11.88 -25.00
N GLY A 388 -2.01 12.78 -24.57
CA GLY A 388 -0.61 12.43 -24.31
C GLY A 388 0.04 11.89 -25.60
N ASP A 389 0.65 10.72 -25.52
CA ASP A 389 1.26 10.04 -26.68
C ASP A 389 0.27 9.21 -27.51
N PHE A 390 -1.01 9.14 -27.14
CA PHE A 390 -1.99 8.28 -27.82
C PHE A 390 -2.79 9.06 -28.86
N ALA A 391 -2.59 8.72 -30.13
CA ALA A 391 -3.38 9.24 -31.25
C ALA A 391 -4.73 8.54 -31.33
N PHE A 392 -5.80 9.31 -31.51
CA PHE A 392 -7.16 8.77 -31.68
C PHE A 392 -7.98 9.61 -32.66
N LEU A 393 -9.03 8.99 -33.20
CA LEU A 393 -9.95 9.66 -34.13
C LEU A 393 -11.18 10.16 -33.37
N ARG A 394 -11.45 11.47 -33.42
CA ARG A 394 -12.64 12.06 -32.81
C ARG A 394 -13.81 12.00 -33.80
N LEU A 395 -14.71 11.03 -33.58
CA LEU A 395 -15.90 10.81 -34.41
C LEU A 395 -17.09 11.71 -34.02
N THR A 396 -17.25 12.01 -32.73
CA THR A 396 -18.38 12.78 -32.18
C THR A 396 -17.92 13.85 -31.21
N LYS A 397 -18.76 14.86 -31.01
CA LYS A 397 -18.66 15.85 -29.91
C LYS A 397 -20.02 15.88 -29.18
N PRO A 398 -20.08 15.67 -27.85
CA PRO A 398 -18.97 15.42 -26.92
C PRO A 398 -18.28 14.05 -27.12
N GLN A 399 -17.10 13.89 -26.53
CA GLN A 399 -16.33 12.64 -26.59
C GLN A 399 -17.05 11.52 -25.84
N PRO A 400 -17.08 10.28 -26.37
CA PRO A 400 -17.63 9.15 -25.62
C PRO A 400 -16.88 8.91 -24.32
N ALA A 401 -17.61 8.79 -23.20
CA ALA A 401 -17.01 8.58 -21.87
C ALA A 401 -16.13 7.32 -21.80
N LEU A 402 -16.50 6.26 -22.54
CA LEU A 402 -15.72 5.03 -22.66
C LEU A 402 -14.33 5.29 -23.25
N LEU A 403 -14.25 6.10 -24.32
CA LEU A 403 -12.99 6.44 -24.96
C LEU A 403 -12.11 7.26 -24.03
N SER A 404 -12.67 8.30 -23.39
CA SER A 404 -11.94 9.11 -22.41
C SER A 404 -11.36 8.25 -21.29
N ARG A 405 -12.16 7.33 -20.73
CA ARG A 405 -11.70 6.39 -19.70
C ARG A 405 -10.54 5.52 -20.17
N ILE A 406 -10.62 4.96 -21.38
CA ILE A 406 -9.56 4.10 -21.94
C ILE A 406 -8.27 4.90 -22.16
N LEU A 407 -8.37 6.12 -22.71
CA LEU A 407 -7.22 7.00 -22.90
C LEU A 407 -6.56 7.34 -21.57
N THR A 408 -7.33 7.75 -20.56
CA THR A 408 -6.79 8.01 -19.21
C THR A 408 -6.11 6.77 -18.62
N GLN A 409 -6.69 5.58 -18.79
CA GLN A 409 -6.07 4.34 -18.31
C GLN A 409 -4.74 4.05 -19.02
N LYS A 410 -4.65 4.26 -20.33
CA LYS A 410 -3.42 4.10 -21.10
C LYS A 410 -2.35 5.11 -20.68
N ILE A 411 -2.70 6.39 -20.57
CA ILE A 411 -1.80 7.45 -20.09
C ILE A 411 -1.24 7.11 -18.71
N ARG A 412 -2.08 6.72 -17.75
CA ARG A 412 -1.63 6.31 -16.40
C ARG A 412 -0.76 5.05 -16.39
N ARG A 413 -0.99 4.10 -17.30
CA ARG A 413 -0.13 2.90 -17.42
C ARG A 413 1.24 3.27 -17.95
N ARG A 414 1.30 4.14 -18.96
CA ARG A 414 2.56 4.64 -19.53
C ARG A 414 3.34 5.48 -18.51
N GLN A 415 2.67 6.40 -17.82
CA GLN A 415 3.28 7.21 -16.78
C GLN A 415 3.91 6.35 -15.68
N ARG A 416 3.22 5.32 -15.18
CA ARG A 416 3.80 4.41 -14.17
C ARG A 416 5.05 3.68 -14.65
N ARG A 417 5.15 3.32 -15.94
CA ARG A 417 6.37 2.72 -16.50
C ARG A 417 7.50 3.74 -16.56
N PHE A 418 7.18 4.95 -17.01
CA PHE A 418 8.14 6.05 -17.05
C PHE A 418 8.68 6.36 -15.65
N ASP A 419 7.79 6.49 -14.66
CA ASP A 419 8.17 6.74 -13.26
C ASP A 419 9.03 5.61 -12.70
N ALA A 420 8.71 4.34 -13.01
CA ALA A 420 9.50 3.19 -12.60
C ALA A 420 10.90 3.18 -13.24
N ALA A 421 10.99 3.45 -14.55
CA ALA A 421 12.28 3.54 -15.23
C ALA A 421 13.15 4.66 -14.66
N LYS A 422 12.52 5.81 -14.37
CA LYS A 422 13.17 6.96 -13.75
C LYS A 422 13.69 6.61 -12.35
N ALA A 423 12.86 6.03 -11.49
CA ALA A 423 13.25 5.63 -10.14
C ALA A 423 14.39 4.60 -10.14
N MET A 424 14.32 3.58 -11.00
CA MET A 424 15.40 2.61 -11.16
C MET A 424 16.69 3.27 -11.63
N GLY A 425 16.61 4.20 -12.60
CA GLY A 425 17.80 4.84 -13.18
C GLY A 425 18.45 5.90 -12.29
N GLU A 426 17.67 6.67 -11.52
CA GLU A 426 18.19 7.77 -10.69
C GLU A 426 18.65 7.31 -9.31
N GLU A 427 17.91 6.40 -8.67
CA GLU A 427 18.19 5.94 -7.29
C GLU A 427 18.64 4.48 -7.30
N GLY A 428 17.88 3.60 -7.96
CA GLY A 428 18.09 2.16 -7.88
C GLY A 428 19.46 1.68 -8.39
N VAL A 429 20.02 2.31 -9.43
CA VAL A 429 21.36 1.94 -9.96
C VAL A 429 22.47 2.23 -8.95
N ALA A 430 22.40 3.39 -8.28
CA ALA A 430 23.38 3.77 -7.27
C ALA A 430 23.27 2.87 -6.03
N ASP A 431 22.04 2.54 -5.61
CA ASP A 431 21.83 1.58 -4.51
C ASP A 431 22.34 0.18 -4.87
N ALA A 432 22.12 -0.26 -6.11
CA ALA A 432 22.61 -1.55 -6.59
C ALA A 432 24.14 -1.61 -6.69
N GLU A 433 24.80 -0.49 -7.02
CA GLU A 433 26.26 -0.36 -6.95
C GLU A 433 26.78 -0.60 -5.53
N LEU A 434 26.15 0.00 -4.52
CA LEU A 434 26.53 -0.16 -3.12
C LEU A 434 26.28 -1.59 -2.62
N GLU A 435 25.21 -2.23 -3.06
CA GLU A 435 24.93 -3.63 -2.72
C GLU A 435 25.99 -4.56 -3.33
N ASP A 436 26.35 -4.36 -4.61
CA ASP A 436 27.42 -5.10 -5.28
C ASP A 436 28.79 -4.92 -4.57
N GLU A 437 29.07 -3.72 -4.05
CA GLU A 437 30.25 -3.43 -3.23
C GLU A 437 30.23 -4.12 -1.87
N TRP A 438 29.06 -4.18 -1.24
CA TRP A 438 28.87 -4.87 0.02
C TRP A 438 29.04 -6.39 -0.15
N GLU A 439 28.41 -7.00 -1.16
CA GLU A 439 28.57 -8.43 -1.47
C GLU A 439 30.04 -8.80 -1.70
N ARG A 440 30.78 -7.94 -2.42
CA ARG A 440 32.22 -8.13 -2.66
C ARG A 440 33.01 -8.08 -1.35
N SER A 441 32.70 -7.12 -0.48
CA SER A 441 33.29 -6.99 0.85
C SER A 441 33.02 -8.23 1.72
N VAL A 442 31.78 -8.75 1.71
CA VAL A 442 31.39 -9.95 2.45
C VAL A 442 32.10 -11.20 1.91
N ARG A 443 32.21 -11.35 0.59
CA ARG A 443 32.93 -12.46 -0.06
C ARG A 443 34.40 -12.46 0.33
N ASN A 444 35.07 -11.31 0.25
CA ASN A 444 36.47 -11.15 0.65
C ASN A 444 36.69 -11.50 2.13
N LEU A 445 35.75 -11.13 3.01
CA LEU A 445 35.80 -11.46 4.44
C LEU A 445 35.69 -12.96 4.70
N SER A 446 34.86 -13.65 3.92
CA SER A 446 34.69 -15.10 4.01
C SER A 446 35.92 -15.86 3.52
N GLU A 447 36.60 -15.37 2.49
CA GLU A 447 37.77 -16.02 1.89
C GLU A 447 39.06 -15.77 2.69
N ASN A 448 39.23 -14.57 3.27
CA ASN A 448 40.47 -14.16 3.95
C ASN A 448 40.46 -14.31 5.48
N GLY A 449 39.48 -15.01 6.06
CA GLY A 449 39.57 -15.49 7.44
C GLY A 449 39.55 -14.41 8.54
N GLY A 450 38.67 -13.41 8.44
CA GLY A 450 38.15 -12.68 9.61
C GLY A 450 39.14 -11.90 10.49
N ARG A 451 40.21 -11.32 9.95
CA ARG A 451 41.12 -10.44 10.74
C ARG A 451 40.54 -9.01 10.87
N TRP A 452 39.55 -8.86 11.74
CA TRP A 452 38.89 -7.57 12.05
C TRP A 452 39.63 -6.78 13.14
N ARG A 453 40.78 -6.15 12.81
CA ARG A 453 41.27 -5.00 13.60
C ARG A 453 42.26 -4.14 12.80
N GLY A 454 41.83 -2.94 12.40
CA GLY A 454 42.72 -1.84 11.99
C GLY A 454 43.03 -1.65 10.50
N GLU A 455 42.33 -2.36 9.59
CA GLU A 455 42.65 -2.31 8.14
C GLU A 455 41.63 -1.51 7.31
N TRP A 456 40.42 -1.26 7.84
CA TRP A 456 39.35 -0.54 7.16
C TRP A 456 39.74 0.89 6.75
N GLU A 457 40.57 1.59 7.53
CA GLU A 457 41.07 2.94 7.17
C GLU A 457 42.13 2.92 6.05
N ARG A 458 42.82 1.80 5.82
CA ARG A 458 43.76 1.62 4.71
C ARG A 458 43.04 1.16 3.45
N THR A 459 42.15 0.19 3.56
CA THR A 459 41.35 -0.32 2.44
C THR A 459 40.39 0.75 1.87
N ALA A 460 39.78 1.58 2.73
CA ALA A 460 38.95 2.70 2.28
C ALA A 460 39.75 3.79 1.55
N ARG A 461 41.01 4.04 1.95
CA ARG A 461 41.92 4.96 1.24
C ARG A 461 42.42 4.40 -0.09
N GLU A 462 42.66 3.10 -0.20
CA GLU A 462 43.01 2.44 -1.47
C GLU A 462 41.82 2.34 -2.44
N MET A 463 40.61 2.09 -1.93
CA MET A 463 39.39 2.02 -2.76
C MET A 463 38.97 3.38 -3.33
N GLN A 464 39.24 4.50 -2.65
CA GLN A 464 39.04 5.84 -3.20
C GLN A 464 39.92 6.16 -4.43
N GLY A 465 40.97 5.37 -4.70
CA GLY A 465 41.88 5.56 -5.83
C GLY A 465 41.56 4.73 -7.08
N ARG A 466 40.70 3.71 -6.99
CA ARG A 466 40.45 2.74 -8.09
C ARG A 466 39.19 3.10 -8.88
N LYS A 467 39.32 4.05 -9.81
CA LYS A 467 38.34 4.28 -10.88
C LYS A 467 38.41 3.14 -11.90
N GLY A 468 37.68 2.06 -11.66
CA GLY A 468 37.53 0.98 -12.63
C GLY A 468 36.83 -0.21 -12.01
N GLY A 469 35.56 -0.41 -12.37
CA GLY A 469 34.80 -1.58 -11.96
C GLY A 469 35.53 -2.86 -12.34
N VAL A 470 35.86 -3.67 -11.34
CA VAL A 470 36.43 -5.01 -11.56
C VAL A 470 35.26 -5.94 -11.85
N VAL A 471 35.21 -6.40 -13.10
CA VAL A 471 34.27 -7.44 -13.56
C VAL A 471 34.64 -8.77 -12.87
N PRO A 472 33.70 -9.52 -12.28
CA PRO A 472 33.99 -10.84 -11.72
C PRO A 472 34.38 -11.84 -12.83
N GLU A 473 35.45 -12.61 -12.63
CA GLU A 473 35.91 -13.68 -13.55
C GLU A 473 34.88 -14.82 -13.73
N THR A 474 33.84 -14.90 -12.90
CA THR A 474 32.88 -16.02 -12.86
C THR A 474 31.71 -15.90 -13.84
N GLY A 475 31.61 -14.82 -14.63
CA GLY A 475 30.51 -14.63 -15.60
C GLY A 475 29.14 -14.36 -14.95
N GLU A 476 29.10 -14.13 -13.64
CA GLU A 476 27.90 -13.73 -12.91
C GLU A 476 27.66 -12.22 -13.12
N THR A 477 26.43 -11.86 -13.50
CA THR A 477 26.03 -10.46 -13.69
C THR A 477 25.85 -9.77 -12.34
N THR A 478 26.31 -8.52 -12.23
CA THR A 478 26.14 -7.76 -10.99
C THR A 478 24.70 -7.26 -10.86
N TYR A 479 24.23 -7.00 -9.64
CA TYR A 479 22.87 -6.52 -9.42
C TYR A 479 22.62 -5.19 -10.14
N ARG A 480 23.60 -4.29 -10.14
CA ARG A 480 23.58 -3.04 -10.93
C ARG A 480 23.39 -3.30 -12.42
N GLU A 481 24.14 -4.25 -13.00
CA GLU A 481 24.06 -4.58 -14.42
C GLU A 481 22.71 -5.17 -14.79
N GLU A 482 22.17 -6.05 -13.95
CA GLU A 482 20.85 -6.62 -14.14
C GLU A 482 19.75 -5.56 -14.05
N LEU A 483 19.82 -4.68 -13.06
CA LEU A 483 18.85 -3.60 -12.88
C LEU A 483 18.89 -2.62 -14.06
N TRP A 484 20.08 -2.28 -14.55
CA TRP A 484 20.23 -1.42 -15.72
C TRP A 484 19.68 -2.06 -16.99
N ARG A 485 20.09 -3.30 -17.30
CA ARG A 485 19.74 -3.99 -18.54
C ARG A 485 18.27 -4.43 -18.57
N ASN A 486 17.85 -5.14 -17.53
CA ASN A 486 16.53 -5.77 -17.48
C ASN A 486 15.45 -4.83 -16.89
N GLY A 487 15.86 -3.81 -16.13
CA GLY A 487 14.97 -2.79 -15.59
C GLY A 487 14.92 -1.54 -16.47
N VAL A 488 15.97 -0.73 -16.43
CA VAL A 488 15.97 0.61 -17.05
C VAL A 488 15.90 0.55 -18.58
N GLN A 489 16.83 -0.16 -19.22
CA GLN A 489 16.91 -0.25 -20.68
C GLN A 489 15.69 -0.95 -21.27
N TYR A 490 15.30 -2.10 -20.71
CA TYR A 490 14.11 -2.82 -21.14
C TYR A 490 12.86 -1.93 -21.11
N VAL A 491 12.61 -1.21 -20.01
CA VAL A 491 11.42 -0.33 -19.93
C VAL A 491 11.51 0.82 -20.94
N HIS A 492 12.70 1.41 -21.15
CA HIS A 492 12.92 2.42 -22.18
C HIS A 492 12.60 1.88 -23.57
N GLU A 493 13.10 0.69 -23.92
CA GLU A 493 12.78 0.05 -25.20
C GLU A 493 11.28 -0.18 -25.38
N GLN A 494 10.57 -0.62 -24.33
CA GLN A 494 9.12 -0.78 -24.40
C GLN A 494 8.42 0.56 -24.65
N LEU A 495 8.86 1.65 -24.01
CA LEU A 495 8.31 2.99 -24.21
C LEU A 495 8.57 3.51 -25.64
N THR A 496 9.74 3.21 -26.21
CA THR A 496 10.12 3.54 -27.59
C THR A 496 9.28 2.76 -28.59
N ARG A 497 9.19 1.43 -28.46
CA ARG A 497 8.33 0.59 -29.32
C ARG A 497 6.87 1.04 -29.27
N GLU A 498 6.35 1.39 -28.09
CA GLU A 498 5.00 1.93 -27.95
C GLU A 498 4.85 3.28 -28.67
N ARG A 499 5.85 4.17 -28.60
CA ARG A 499 5.83 5.46 -29.31
C ARG A 499 5.82 5.27 -30.82
N GLU A 500 6.67 4.39 -31.34
CA GLU A 500 6.72 4.04 -32.76
C GLU A 500 5.37 3.49 -33.26
N ASP A 501 4.75 2.60 -32.47
CA ASP A 501 3.42 2.08 -32.75
C ASP A 501 2.36 3.19 -32.79
N GLN A 502 2.41 4.16 -31.87
CA GLN A 502 1.49 5.31 -31.88
C GLN A 502 1.71 6.22 -33.10
N VAL A 503 2.96 6.42 -33.53
CA VAL A 503 3.26 7.18 -34.76
C VAL A 503 2.70 6.47 -35.99
N ALA A 504 2.87 5.15 -36.09
CA ALA A 504 2.30 4.35 -37.17
C ALA A 504 0.76 4.46 -37.22
N ARG A 505 0.10 4.36 -36.06
CA ARG A 505 -1.35 4.57 -35.95
C ARG A 505 -1.76 5.98 -36.36
N ALA A 506 -1.04 7.00 -35.92
CA ALA A 506 -1.33 8.40 -36.26
C ALA A 506 -1.26 8.65 -37.77
N ARG A 507 -0.26 8.05 -38.45
CA ARG A 507 -0.15 8.10 -39.92
C ARG A 507 -1.35 7.48 -40.61
N ALA A 508 -1.78 6.28 -40.19
CA ALA A 508 -2.96 5.62 -40.74
C ALA A 508 -4.24 6.43 -40.52
N LEU A 509 -4.43 6.99 -39.32
CA LEU A 509 -5.56 7.87 -39.03
C LEU A 509 -5.55 9.14 -39.88
N ARG A 510 -4.38 9.76 -40.09
CA ARG A 510 -4.24 10.93 -40.97
C ARG A 510 -4.60 10.58 -42.41
N HIS A 511 -4.13 9.44 -42.91
CA HIS A 511 -4.47 8.96 -44.25
C HIS A 511 -5.99 8.78 -44.40
N LEU A 512 -6.64 8.14 -43.43
CA LEU A 512 -8.09 8.00 -43.40
C LEU A 512 -8.81 9.37 -43.45
N VAL A 513 -8.36 10.35 -42.65
CA VAL A 513 -8.97 11.68 -42.64
C VAL A 513 -8.84 12.38 -44.00
N LEU A 514 -7.71 12.21 -44.70
CA LEU A 514 -7.53 12.75 -46.05
C LEU A 514 -8.50 12.10 -47.05
N GLN A 515 -8.70 10.78 -46.97
CA GLN A 515 -9.68 10.08 -47.80
C GLN A 515 -11.12 10.57 -47.52
N GLU A 516 -11.50 10.70 -46.24
CA GLU A 516 -12.81 11.23 -45.82
C GLU A 516 -13.03 12.68 -46.33
N LYS A 517 -11.99 13.53 -46.33
CA LYS A 517 -12.05 14.89 -46.90
C LYS A 517 -12.30 14.86 -48.40
N GLY A 518 -11.55 14.05 -49.15
CA GLY A 518 -11.72 13.93 -50.59
C GLY A 518 -13.13 13.45 -50.98
N LEU A 519 -13.69 12.48 -50.25
CA LEU A 519 -15.07 12.04 -50.45
C LEU A 519 -16.08 13.14 -50.11
N ALA A 520 -15.87 13.88 -49.02
CA ALA A 520 -16.76 14.99 -48.64
C ALA A 520 -16.79 16.11 -49.69
N GLU A 521 -15.67 16.39 -50.34
CA GLU A 521 -15.57 17.36 -51.44
C GLU A 521 -16.31 16.88 -52.69
N LYS A 522 -16.13 15.62 -53.08
CA LYS A 522 -16.86 14.99 -54.20
C LYS A 522 -18.38 15.02 -53.96
N GLU A 523 -18.84 14.57 -52.80
CA GLU A 523 -20.27 14.58 -52.43
C GLU A 523 -20.83 16.01 -52.31
N LYS A 524 -20.01 17.00 -51.96
CA LYS A 524 -20.41 18.41 -51.97
C LYS A 524 -20.58 18.94 -53.39
N ALA A 525 -19.69 18.58 -54.31
CA ALA A 525 -19.77 18.93 -55.72
C ALA A 525 -20.99 18.29 -56.40
N GLU A 526 -21.21 16.99 -56.20
CA GLU A 526 -22.38 16.25 -56.72
C GLU A 526 -23.69 16.87 -56.25
N ARG A 527 -23.83 17.20 -54.96
CA ARG A 527 -25.02 17.88 -54.45
C ARG A 527 -25.21 19.28 -55.00
N LYS A 528 -24.11 20.01 -55.29
CA LYS A 528 -24.19 21.33 -55.92
C LYS A 528 -24.68 21.19 -57.38
N ALA A 529 -24.18 20.20 -58.10
CA ALA A 529 -24.61 19.88 -59.46
C ALA A 529 -26.07 19.41 -59.50
N GLU A 530 -26.49 18.52 -58.60
CA GLU A 530 -27.88 18.05 -58.51
C GLU A 530 -28.83 19.18 -58.15
N ARG A 531 -28.45 20.05 -57.19
CA ARG A 531 -29.24 21.24 -56.85
C ARG A 531 -29.40 22.17 -58.06
N ARG A 532 -28.33 22.34 -58.83
CA ARG A 532 -28.35 23.11 -60.09
C ARG A 532 -29.30 22.46 -61.10
N ARG A 533 -29.19 21.15 -61.33
CA ARG A 533 -30.07 20.41 -62.25
C ARG A 533 -31.54 20.54 -61.86
N ARG A 534 -31.88 20.33 -60.59
CA ARG A 534 -33.25 20.52 -60.07
C ARG A 534 -33.75 21.96 -60.22
N TRP A 535 -32.87 22.95 -60.03
CA TRP A 535 -33.21 24.35 -60.25
C TRP A 535 -33.44 24.64 -61.73
N GLU A 536 -32.60 24.13 -62.64
CA GLU A 536 -32.78 24.27 -64.09
C GLU A 536 -34.06 23.59 -64.58
N GLU A 537 -34.36 22.37 -64.12
CA GLU A 537 -35.63 21.65 -64.38
C GLU A 537 -36.84 22.48 -63.91
N LYS A 538 -36.75 23.07 -62.72
CA LYS A 538 -37.79 23.94 -62.15
C LYS A 538 -37.96 25.25 -62.94
N MET A 539 -36.88 25.87 -63.39
CA MET A 539 -36.95 27.10 -64.21
C MET A 539 -37.53 26.81 -65.59
N LYS A 540 -37.16 25.68 -66.22
CA LYS A 540 -37.78 25.21 -67.47
C LYS A 540 -39.28 24.98 -67.30
N ALA A 541 -39.71 24.35 -66.20
CA ALA A 541 -41.13 24.13 -65.91
C ALA A 541 -41.92 25.43 -65.70
N MET A 542 -41.28 26.52 -65.26
CA MET A 542 -41.89 27.84 -65.09
C MET A 542 -41.77 28.75 -66.33
N GLY A 543 -41.16 28.27 -67.43
CA GLY A 543 -41.00 29.06 -68.66
C GLY A 543 -39.99 30.22 -68.56
N ALA A 544 -39.09 30.20 -67.57
CA ALA A 544 -38.08 31.24 -67.39
C ALA A 544 -36.77 30.90 -68.13
N GLU A 545 -36.14 31.89 -68.77
CA GLU A 545 -34.85 31.73 -69.45
C GLU A 545 -33.72 31.43 -68.45
N ILE A 546 -32.88 30.44 -68.76
CA ILE A 546 -31.71 30.07 -67.95
C ILE A 546 -30.52 30.95 -68.36
N PRO A 547 -29.92 31.73 -67.44
CA PRO A 547 -28.77 32.58 -67.77
C PRO A 547 -27.54 31.76 -68.16
N ASN A 548 -26.90 32.10 -69.27
CA ASN A 548 -25.67 31.46 -69.75
C ASN A 548 -24.51 31.64 -68.75
N GLU A 549 -23.67 30.62 -68.61
CA GLU A 549 -22.60 30.55 -67.60
C GLU A 549 -21.50 31.61 -67.80
N THR A 550 -21.42 32.19 -69.00
CA THR A 550 -20.49 33.25 -69.40
C THR A 550 -20.83 34.65 -68.85
N ASP A 551 -22.08 34.92 -68.44
CA ASP A 551 -22.50 36.27 -68.00
C ASP A 551 -22.17 36.60 -66.52
N ARG A 552 -21.59 35.66 -65.76
CA ARG A 552 -21.40 35.84 -64.30
C ARG A 552 -20.04 36.40 -63.88
N GLY A 553 -19.13 36.66 -64.80
CA GLY A 553 -17.83 37.28 -64.49
C GLY A 553 -17.92 38.72 -63.98
N SER A 554 -19.07 39.39 -64.15
CA SER A 554 -19.23 40.83 -63.88
C SER A 554 -20.02 41.19 -62.62
N GLN A 555 -20.65 40.25 -61.92
CA GLN A 555 -21.55 40.57 -60.80
C GLN A 555 -21.30 39.70 -59.58
N THR A 556 -20.14 39.88 -58.92
CA THR A 556 -19.97 39.48 -57.52
C THR A 556 -19.42 40.64 -56.71
N SER A 557 -20.23 41.67 -56.53
CA SER A 557 -20.13 42.53 -55.35
C SER A 557 -21.53 42.70 -54.76
N LYS A 558 -21.64 42.50 -53.44
CA LYS A 558 -22.83 42.67 -52.58
C LYS A 558 -23.93 41.60 -52.68
N ALA A 559 -23.91 40.69 -51.70
CA ALA A 559 -25.11 40.35 -50.93
C ALA A 559 -24.67 39.64 -49.64
N THR A 560 -24.38 40.42 -48.62
CA THR A 560 -24.36 40.00 -47.22
C THR A 560 -25.80 40.13 -46.72
N PHE A 561 -26.41 39.04 -46.26
CA PHE A 561 -27.51 39.02 -45.30
C PHE A 561 -27.46 37.71 -44.51
#